data_AF-A0A9E5KSF6-F1
#
_entry.id   AF-A0A9E5KSF6-F1
#
_cell.length_a   1.000
_cell.length_b   1.000
_cell.length_c   1.000
_cell.angle_alpha   90.00
_cell.angle_beta   90.00
_cell.angle_gamma   90.00
#
_symmetry.space_group_name_H-M   'P 1'
#
loop_
_entity.id
_entity.type
_entity.pdbx_description
1 polymer ?
#
loop_
_entity_poly.entity_id
_entity_poly.type
_entity_poly.pdbx_seq_one_letter_code
_entity_poly.pdbx_strand_id
1 'polypeptide(L)'
;MRKKSVLLGLTALIVVAAMAIGGTLAYFTHSDSAENTFTIGEVEIDLFEHNVSPVVGAFGMQTWALGTTEVEENTYSGIYPGAELPKDPAIKNIGTSAAYVQMKLTISNASAWIASIPSGTDLGAYVTGFDPLKWRRSAIIPDTVNNTLTYVYEYRSILAVGSSTGPIFTLITIPSDFDNVDMLAVVGDEHEFTLDITAEAIQAEGFANAAAAFAELNA
;
A
#
# COMPACT_ATOMS: atom_id res chain seq x y z
N MET A 1 -4.95 99.61 22.22
CA MET A 1 -3.78 98.78 21.88
C MET A 1 -4.20 97.33 21.67
N ARG A 2 -3.85 96.79 20.50
CA ARG A 2 -4.33 95.54 19.89
C ARG A 2 -3.63 94.33 20.55
N LYS A 3 -4.36 93.48 21.28
CA LYS A 3 -3.84 92.24 21.93
C LYS A 3 -4.55 90.96 21.45
N LYS A 4 -4.89 90.85 20.16
CA LYS A 4 -5.48 89.61 19.59
C LYS A 4 -4.57 88.87 18.61
N SER A 5 -3.42 89.44 18.25
CA SER A 5 -2.45 88.85 17.30
C SER A 5 -1.39 87.95 17.94
N VAL A 6 -1.29 87.88 19.27
CA VAL A 6 -0.27 87.07 19.96
C VAL A 6 -0.78 85.66 20.33
N LEU A 7 -2.08 85.51 20.62
CA LEU A 7 -2.63 84.20 21.02
C LEU A 7 -2.74 83.23 19.84
N LEU A 8 -3.05 83.72 18.63
CA LEU A 8 -3.15 82.87 17.43
C LEU A 8 -1.79 82.35 16.94
N GLY A 9 -0.70 83.05 17.27
CA GLY A 9 0.67 82.62 16.96
C GLY A 9 1.19 81.52 17.88
N LEU A 10 0.81 81.52 19.17
CA LEU A 10 1.26 80.52 20.13
C LEU A 10 0.55 79.17 19.99
N THR A 11 -0.75 79.14 19.67
CA THR A 11 -1.46 77.87 19.40
C THR A 11 -1.04 77.25 18.08
N ALA A 12 -0.71 78.05 17.06
CA ALA A 12 -0.17 77.54 15.80
C ALA A 12 1.27 76.99 15.96
N LEU A 13 2.11 77.60 16.79
CA LEU A 13 3.49 77.15 17.02
C LEU A 13 3.55 75.83 17.82
N ILE A 14 2.62 75.60 18.75
CA ILE A 14 2.55 74.35 19.53
C ILE A 14 1.99 73.20 18.69
N VAL A 15 1.04 73.46 17.79
CA VAL A 15 0.54 72.43 16.86
C VAL A 15 1.62 72.07 15.82
N VAL A 16 2.41 73.03 15.33
CA VAL A 16 3.52 72.77 14.39
C VAL A 16 4.72 72.07 15.06
N ALA A 17 5.01 72.33 16.34
CA ALA A 17 6.07 71.63 17.07
C ALA A 17 5.68 70.18 17.45
N ALA A 18 4.39 69.89 17.69
CA ALA A 18 3.91 68.53 17.89
C ALA A 18 3.82 67.73 16.57
N MET A 19 3.61 68.40 15.43
CA MET A 19 3.64 67.77 14.10
C MET A 19 5.06 67.46 13.60
N ALA A 20 6.11 68.05 14.19
CA ALA A 20 7.49 67.87 13.75
C ALA A 20 8.26 66.73 14.46
N ILE A 21 7.76 66.17 15.56
CA ILE A 21 8.47 65.11 16.32
C ILE A 21 7.86 63.71 16.09
N GLY A 22 6.65 63.61 15.51
CA GLY A 22 6.05 62.31 15.13
C GLY A 22 6.25 61.89 13.67
N GLY A 23 6.92 62.71 12.86
CA GLY A 23 7.01 62.52 11.40
C GLY A 23 8.40 62.15 10.87
N THR A 24 9.31 61.68 11.73
CA THR A 24 10.61 61.20 11.25
C THR A 24 10.50 59.73 10.84
N LEU A 25 10.40 59.56 9.52
CA LEU A 25 10.78 58.36 8.78
C LEU A 25 9.79 57.18 8.84
N ALA A 26 8.65 57.31 8.15
CA ALA A 26 8.23 56.17 7.31
C ALA A 26 9.22 56.07 6.14
N TYR A 27 10.48 55.71 6.44
CA TYR A 27 11.56 55.59 5.48
C TYR A 27 11.32 54.35 4.64
N PHE A 28 10.54 54.43 3.57
CA PHE A 28 10.47 53.36 2.55
C PHE A 28 10.50 51.92 3.11
N THR A 29 9.80 51.65 4.22
CA THR A 29 9.83 50.31 4.81
C THR A 29 8.78 49.49 4.09
N HIS A 30 9.21 48.85 3.00
CA HIS A 30 8.49 47.75 2.38
C HIS A 30 8.79 46.49 3.19
N SER A 31 7.77 45.92 3.82
CA SER A 31 7.83 44.56 4.34
C SER A 31 7.22 43.65 3.29
N ASP A 32 8.06 42.83 2.67
CA ASP A 32 7.64 41.73 1.80
C ASP A 32 7.81 40.44 2.58
N SER A 33 6.81 39.56 2.53
CA SER A 33 6.84 38.27 3.21
C SER A 33 6.65 37.17 2.19
N ALA A 34 7.66 36.32 2.06
CA ALA A 34 7.54 35.08 1.31
C ALA A 34 7.22 33.95 2.28
N GLU A 35 6.02 33.37 2.17
CA GLU A 35 5.71 32.10 2.81
C GLU A 35 6.33 30.96 1.98
N ASN A 36 7.24 30.22 2.61
CA ASN A 36 7.78 28.99 2.03
C ASN A 36 7.04 27.82 2.67
N THR A 37 6.14 27.20 1.90
CA THR A 37 5.43 25.99 2.31
C THR A 37 6.29 24.78 1.95
N PHE A 38 6.68 24.01 2.96
CA PHE A 38 7.35 22.72 2.80
C PHE A 38 6.32 21.62 3.08
N THR A 39 5.97 20.84 2.05
CA THR A 39 5.09 19.67 2.18
C THR A 39 5.93 18.40 2.23
N ILE A 40 5.64 17.51 3.16
CA ILE A 40 6.20 16.15 3.18
C ILE A 40 5.27 15.29 2.33
N GLY A 41 5.84 14.47 1.44
CA GLY A 41 5.05 13.52 0.65
C GLY A 41 4.59 12.34 1.49
N GLU A 42 3.44 11.78 1.15
CA GLU A 42 2.78 10.67 1.84
C GLU A 42 2.89 9.40 1.01
N VAL A 43 3.11 8.29 1.70
CA VAL A 43 3.09 6.94 1.11
C VAL A 43 1.76 6.32 1.45
N GLU A 44 0.94 6.10 0.43
CA GLU A 44 -0.36 5.47 0.55
C GLU A 44 -0.53 4.51 -0.64
N ILE A 45 -1.02 3.31 -0.35
CA ILE A 45 -1.24 2.27 -1.33
C ILE A 45 -2.63 1.67 -1.21
N ASP A 46 -3.12 1.18 -2.32
CA ASP A 46 -4.37 0.45 -2.45
C ASP A 46 -4.06 -0.97 -2.95
N LEU A 47 -4.51 -1.97 -2.21
CA LEU A 47 -4.40 -3.39 -2.57
C LEU A 47 -5.78 -3.84 -3.01
N PHE A 48 -5.87 -4.31 -4.25
CA PHE A 48 -7.14 -4.75 -4.82
C PHE A 48 -6.97 -6.03 -5.63
N GLU A 49 -8.07 -6.74 -5.80
CA GLU A 49 -8.24 -7.81 -6.77
C GLU A 49 -9.61 -7.67 -7.45
N HIS A 50 -9.86 -8.40 -8.53
CA HIS A 50 -11.19 -8.41 -9.14
C HIS A 50 -12.06 -9.52 -8.58
N ASN A 51 -13.36 -9.24 -8.47
CA ASN A 51 -14.34 -10.18 -7.94
C ASN A 51 -14.34 -11.48 -8.75
N VAL A 52 -14.46 -12.61 -8.06
CA VAL A 52 -14.55 -13.92 -8.70
C VAL A 52 -15.94 -14.49 -8.53
N SER A 53 -16.44 -15.19 -9.56
CA SER A 53 -17.76 -15.81 -9.52
C SER A 53 -17.67 -17.29 -9.93
N PRO A 54 -18.42 -18.19 -9.24
CA PRO A 54 -18.52 -19.57 -9.66
C PRO A 54 -19.27 -19.64 -10.99
N VAL A 55 -18.75 -20.43 -11.92
CA VAL A 55 -19.35 -20.71 -13.23
C VAL A 55 -19.37 -22.20 -13.48
N VAL A 56 -20.26 -22.65 -14.36
CA VAL A 56 -20.31 -24.06 -14.77
C VAL A 56 -19.35 -24.26 -15.93
N GLY A 57 -18.27 -24.98 -15.67
CA GLY A 57 -17.26 -25.38 -16.63
C GLY A 57 -17.66 -26.60 -17.47
N ALA A 58 -16.67 -27.18 -18.14
CA ALA A 58 -16.88 -28.38 -18.95
C ALA A 58 -17.42 -29.54 -18.10
N PHE A 59 -18.28 -30.37 -18.70
CA PHE A 59 -18.88 -31.54 -18.04
C PHE A 59 -19.69 -31.24 -16.77
N GLY A 60 -20.12 -29.99 -16.57
CA GLY A 60 -20.93 -29.60 -15.41
C GLY A 60 -20.14 -29.38 -14.12
N MET A 61 -18.81 -29.40 -14.18
CA MET A 61 -17.95 -29.10 -13.02
C MET A 61 -17.98 -27.61 -12.69
N GLN A 62 -17.95 -27.29 -11.40
CA GLN A 62 -17.80 -25.90 -10.96
C GLN A 62 -16.38 -25.43 -11.28
N THR A 63 -16.27 -24.25 -11.88
CA THR A 63 -15.02 -23.51 -12.05
C THR A 63 -15.24 -22.08 -11.60
N TRP A 64 -14.21 -21.24 -11.68
CA TRP A 64 -14.28 -19.84 -11.28
C TRP A 64 -13.84 -18.94 -12.42
N ALA A 65 -14.49 -17.80 -12.57
CA ALA A 65 -14.16 -16.80 -13.57
C ALA A 65 -13.90 -15.45 -12.91
N LEU A 66 -12.85 -14.77 -13.38
CA LEU A 66 -12.57 -13.39 -13.01
C LEU A 66 -13.66 -12.45 -13.55
N GLY A 67 -14.13 -11.57 -12.69
CA GLY A 67 -15.02 -10.47 -13.02
C GLY A 67 -14.24 -9.20 -13.35
N THR A 68 -14.90 -8.06 -13.21
CA THR A 68 -14.36 -6.74 -13.57
C THR A 68 -14.56 -5.70 -12.48
N THR A 69 -15.07 -6.09 -11.31
CA THR A 69 -15.30 -5.20 -10.17
C THR A 69 -14.17 -5.39 -9.17
N GLU A 70 -13.49 -4.31 -8.80
CA GLU A 70 -12.46 -4.34 -7.75
C GLU A 70 -13.12 -4.66 -6.39
N VAL A 71 -12.51 -5.58 -5.65
CA VAL A 71 -12.91 -6.04 -4.31
C VAL A 71 -11.69 -6.22 -3.42
N GLU A 72 -11.89 -6.15 -2.12
CA GLU A 72 -10.84 -6.38 -1.11
C GLU A 72 -10.71 -7.86 -0.73
N GLU A 73 -11.75 -8.66 -1.00
CA GLU A 73 -11.78 -10.08 -0.67
C GLU A 73 -12.58 -10.89 -1.72
N ASN A 74 -12.21 -12.15 -1.87
CA ASN A 74 -12.90 -13.13 -2.69
C ASN A 74 -13.13 -14.41 -1.90
N THR A 75 -14.29 -15.03 -2.10
CA THR A 75 -14.64 -16.31 -1.47
C THR A 75 -14.79 -17.41 -2.52
N TYR A 76 -14.31 -18.60 -2.18
CA TYR A 76 -14.34 -19.79 -3.04
C TYR A 76 -15.00 -20.92 -2.26
N SER A 77 -16.17 -21.36 -2.72
CA SER A 77 -16.92 -22.45 -2.08
C SER A 77 -16.91 -23.71 -2.93
N GLY A 78 -16.93 -24.89 -2.31
CA GLY A 78 -16.94 -26.16 -3.04
C GLY A 78 -15.62 -26.45 -3.78
N ILE A 79 -14.50 -26.04 -3.20
CA ILE A 79 -13.16 -26.30 -3.72
C ILE A 79 -12.90 -27.82 -3.74
N TYR A 80 -12.21 -28.31 -4.77
CA TYR A 80 -11.88 -29.72 -4.97
C TYR A 80 -10.41 -29.88 -5.43
N PRO A 81 -9.81 -31.08 -5.29
CA PRO A 81 -8.46 -31.35 -5.81
C PRO A 81 -8.33 -31.03 -7.30
N GLY A 82 -7.30 -30.28 -7.68
CA GLY A 82 -7.11 -29.80 -9.05
C GLY A 82 -7.93 -28.57 -9.41
N ALA A 83 -8.70 -27.98 -8.47
CA ALA A 83 -9.39 -26.72 -8.71
C ALA A 83 -8.39 -25.60 -9.04
N GLU A 84 -8.70 -24.85 -10.10
CA GLU A 84 -8.00 -23.65 -10.51
C GLU A 84 -8.77 -22.44 -9.98
N LEU A 85 -8.14 -21.67 -9.10
CA LEU A 85 -8.68 -20.49 -8.43
C LEU A 85 -8.04 -19.24 -9.05
N PRO A 86 -8.72 -18.54 -9.97
CA PRO A 86 -8.19 -17.34 -10.59
C PRO A 86 -8.00 -16.24 -9.56
N LYS A 87 -6.86 -15.56 -9.59
CA LYS A 87 -6.53 -14.45 -8.69
C LYS A 87 -5.90 -13.34 -9.52
N ASP A 88 -5.82 -12.12 -9.00
CA ASP A 88 -5.09 -11.04 -9.65
C ASP A 88 -4.70 -9.89 -8.70
N PRO A 89 -4.18 -10.17 -7.50
CA PRO A 89 -3.85 -9.14 -6.53
C PRO A 89 -2.83 -8.15 -7.10
N ALA A 90 -3.15 -6.87 -7.00
CA ALA A 90 -2.32 -5.78 -7.51
C ALA A 90 -2.25 -4.64 -6.49
N ILE A 91 -1.12 -3.91 -6.51
CA ILE A 91 -0.91 -2.75 -5.67
C ILE A 91 -0.93 -1.51 -6.55
N LYS A 92 -1.68 -0.48 -6.12
CA LYS A 92 -1.67 0.85 -6.71
C LYS A 92 -1.12 1.85 -5.73
N ASN A 93 -0.22 2.71 -6.17
CA ASN A 93 0.26 3.84 -5.37
C ASN A 93 -0.74 5.00 -5.51
N ILE A 94 -1.48 5.28 -4.44
CA ILE A 94 -2.47 6.37 -4.37
C ILE A 94 -1.95 7.58 -3.57
N GLY A 95 -0.77 7.46 -2.96
CA GLY A 95 -0.12 8.52 -2.21
C GLY A 95 0.48 9.61 -3.10
N THR A 96 1.34 10.44 -2.50
CA THR A 96 1.99 11.58 -3.17
C THR A 96 3.49 11.39 -3.40
N SER A 97 4.06 10.30 -2.87
CA SER A 97 5.47 9.92 -3.05
C SER A 97 5.61 8.59 -3.80
N ALA A 98 6.67 8.48 -4.60
CA ALA A 98 7.06 7.19 -5.18
C ALA A 98 7.52 6.23 -4.08
N ALA A 99 7.19 4.94 -4.20
CA ALA A 99 7.37 3.98 -3.13
C ALA A 99 7.98 2.65 -3.62
N TYR A 100 8.74 2.00 -2.76
CA TYR A 100 8.97 0.56 -2.84
C TYR A 100 7.76 -0.15 -2.22
N VAL A 101 7.32 -1.23 -2.87
CA VAL A 101 6.15 -2.00 -2.40
C VAL A 101 6.48 -3.48 -2.31
N GLN A 102 5.91 -4.13 -1.31
CA GLN A 102 5.94 -5.58 -1.15
C GLN A 102 4.55 -6.11 -0.82
N MET A 103 4.28 -7.34 -1.22
CA MET A 103 3.09 -8.08 -0.87
C MET A 103 3.47 -9.32 -0.05
N LYS A 104 2.65 -9.65 0.93
CA LYS A 104 2.74 -10.87 1.72
C LYS A 104 1.52 -11.74 1.41
N LEU A 105 1.75 -12.97 0.97
CA LEU A 105 0.73 -14.00 0.85
C LEU A 105 0.90 -14.97 2.02
N THR A 106 -0.06 -15.00 2.94
CA THR A 106 -0.04 -15.86 4.12
C THR A 106 -1.05 -17.00 3.95
N ILE A 107 -0.54 -18.22 4.03
CA ILE A 107 -1.34 -19.45 3.90
C ILE A 107 -1.57 -20.00 5.29
N SER A 108 -2.83 -20.19 5.69
CA SER A 108 -3.16 -20.86 6.96
C SER A 108 -3.04 -22.38 6.85
N ASN A 109 -3.08 -23.08 7.98
CA ASN A 109 -2.94 -24.53 8.06
C ASN A 109 -1.68 -25.07 7.35
N ALA A 110 -0.58 -24.30 7.41
CA ALA A 110 0.61 -24.53 6.61
C ALA A 110 1.25 -25.91 6.84
N SER A 111 1.24 -26.41 8.08
CA SER A 111 1.77 -27.75 8.38
C SER A 111 1.01 -28.87 7.67
N ALA A 112 -0.31 -28.77 7.56
CA ALA A 112 -1.14 -29.74 6.85
C ALA A 112 -0.87 -29.67 5.33
N TRP A 113 -0.84 -28.46 4.78
CA TRP A 113 -0.46 -28.23 3.38
C TRP A 113 0.90 -28.85 3.04
N ILE A 114 1.93 -28.62 3.86
CA ILE A 114 3.28 -29.15 3.64
C ILE A 114 3.31 -30.68 3.75
N ALA A 115 2.51 -31.27 4.65
CA ALA A 115 2.45 -32.71 4.83
C ALA A 115 1.73 -33.43 3.67
N SER A 116 0.78 -32.77 3.02
CA SER A 116 -0.03 -33.32 1.93
C SER A 116 0.60 -33.17 0.54
N ILE A 117 1.67 -32.39 0.39
CA ILE A 117 2.40 -32.25 -0.89
C ILE A 117 3.67 -33.12 -0.90
N PRO A 118 4.25 -33.43 -2.09
CA PRO A 118 5.48 -34.21 -2.16
C PRO A 118 6.62 -33.58 -1.35
N SER A 119 7.32 -34.40 -0.56
CA SER A 119 8.36 -33.93 0.35
C SER A 119 9.42 -33.07 -0.36
N GLY A 120 9.72 -31.90 0.22
CA GLY A 120 10.65 -30.92 -0.34
C GLY A 120 10.06 -29.99 -1.40
N THR A 121 8.77 -30.13 -1.73
CA THR A 121 8.06 -29.21 -2.62
C THR A 121 7.75 -27.91 -1.89
N ASP A 122 7.94 -26.80 -2.59
CA ASP A 122 7.59 -25.46 -2.17
C ASP A 122 6.11 -25.20 -2.46
N LEU A 123 5.31 -24.81 -1.46
CA LEU A 123 3.88 -24.49 -1.68
C LEU A 123 3.67 -23.36 -2.70
N GLY A 124 4.66 -22.48 -2.87
CA GLY A 124 4.65 -21.45 -3.90
C GLY A 124 4.62 -22.01 -5.32
N ALA A 125 4.91 -23.30 -5.54
CA ALA A 125 4.76 -23.95 -6.85
C ALA A 125 3.30 -23.99 -7.33
N TYR A 126 2.34 -23.93 -6.40
CA TYR A 126 0.91 -23.92 -6.68
C TYR A 126 0.35 -22.51 -6.90
N VAL A 127 1.20 -21.47 -6.79
CA VAL A 127 0.87 -20.08 -7.09
C VAL A 127 1.53 -19.71 -8.41
N THR A 128 0.75 -19.61 -9.48
CA THR A 128 1.24 -19.45 -10.85
C THR A 128 0.81 -18.11 -11.47
N GLY A 129 1.42 -17.74 -12.61
CA GLY A 129 1.28 -16.41 -13.21
C GLY A 129 2.21 -15.35 -12.60
N PHE A 130 3.13 -15.77 -11.73
CA PHE A 130 4.17 -14.91 -11.19
C PHE A 130 5.14 -14.44 -12.30
N ASP A 131 5.35 -13.13 -12.39
CA ASP A 131 6.31 -12.53 -13.33
C ASP A 131 7.66 -12.22 -12.61
N PRO A 132 8.71 -13.04 -12.82
CA PRO A 132 10.00 -12.85 -12.16
C PRO A 132 10.77 -11.62 -12.65
N LEU A 133 10.35 -10.98 -13.75
CA LEU A 133 10.94 -9.73 -14.25
C LEU A 133 10.38 -8.51 -13.52
N LYS A 134 9.15 -8.59 -13.01
CA LYS A 134 8.50 -7.54 -12.22
C LYS A 134 8.65 -7.73 -10.72
N TRP A 135 8.65 -8.99 -10.29
CA TRP A 135 8.61 -9.34 -8.89
C TRP A 135 9.78 -10.23 -8.50
N ARG A 136 10.15 -10.18 -7.23
CA ARG A 136 11.09 -11.11 -6.61
C ARG A 136 10.44 -11.68 -5.35
N ARG A 137 10.36 -13.00 -5.24
CA ARG A 137 10.09 -13.64 -3.96
C ARG A 137 11.32 -13.49 -3.07
N SER A 138 11.21 -12.68 -2.02
CA SER A 138 12.34 -12.28 -1.17
C SER A 138 12.47 -13.11 0.08
N ALA A 139 11.37 -13.63 0.62
CA ALA A 139 11.37 -14.46 1.82
C ALA A 139 10.24 -15.49 1.81
N ILE A 140 10.47 -16.55 2.59
CA ILE A 140 9.47 -17.54 3.00
C ILE A 140 9.57 -17.59 4.52
N ILE A 141 8.50 -17.22 5.22
CA ILE A 141 8.50 -17.02 6.67
C ILE A 141 7.50 -18.00 7.29
N PRO A 142 7.96 -19.10 7.90
CA PRO A 142 7.09 -20.00 8.64
C PRO A 142 6.76 -19.43 10.03
N ASP A 143 5.50 -19.52 10.44
CA ASP A 143 5.04 -19.23 11.79
C ASP A 143 4.41 -20.49 12.39
N THR A 144 5.17 -21.17 13.24
CA THR A 144 4.72 -22.40 13.90
C THR A 144 3.67 -22.17 15.00
N VAL A 145 3.57 -20.95 15.53
CA VAL A 145 2.61 -20.62 16.59
C VAL A 145 1.22 -20.45 16.00
N ASN A 146 1.13 -19.69 14.91
CA ASN A 146 -0.12 -19.44 14.20
C ASN A 146 -0.42 -20.47 13.10
N ASN A 147 0.49 -21.43 12.89
CA ASN A 147 0.40 -22.46 11.84
C ASN A 147 0.23 -21.87 10.43
N THR A 148 1.03 -20.85 10.11
CA THR A 148 0.98 -20.17 8.81
C THR A 148 2.32 -20.20 8.09
N LEU A 149 2.28 -19.99 6.77
CA LEU A 149 3.45 -19.81 5.93
C LEU A 149 3.26 -18.57 5.07
N THR A 150 4.14 -17.59 5.23
CA THR A 150 4.07 -16.32 4.50
C THR A 150 5.13 -16.26 3.41
N TYR A 151 4.69 -16.01 2.17
CA TYR A 151 5.55 -15.65 1.05
C TYR A 151 5.62 -14.13 0.90
N VAL A 152 6.84 -13.59 0.86
CA VAL A 152 7.06 -12.15 0.64
C VAL A 152 7.51 -11.92 -0.79
N TYR A 153 6.79 -11.05 -1.51
CA TYR A 153 7.05 -10.66 -2.89
C TYR A 153 7.36 -9.16 -2.95
N GLU A 154 8.57 -8.81 -3.38
CA GLU A 154 8.98 -7.43 -3.58
C GLU A 154 8.84 -7.03 -5.04
N TYR A 155 8.27 -5.85 -5.29
CA TYR A 155 8.25 -5.25 -6.62
C TYR A 155 9.64 -4.72 -6.96
N ARG A 156 10.16 -5.08 -8.14
CA ARG A 156 11.55 -4.78 -8.50
C ARG A 156 11.79 -3.31 -8.82
N SER A 157 10.75 -2.61 -9.25
CA SER A 157 10.82 -1.22 -9.65
C SER A 157 10.25 -0.31 -8.55
N ILE A 158 10.65 0.95 -8.56
CA ILE A 158 9.94 1.97 -7.78
C ILE A 158 8.53 2.13 -8.38
N LEU A 159 7.50 2.02 -7.55
CA LEU A 159 6.13 2.26 -7.95
C LEU A 159 5.85 3.77 -7.92
N ALA A 160 5.75 4.35 -9.11
CA ALA A 160 5.44 5.77 -9.27
C ALA A 160 4.02 6.08 -8.79
N VAL A 161 3.79 7.32 -8.37
CA VAL A 161 2.48 7.84 -7.97
C VAL A 161 1.44 7.60 -9.07
N GLY A 162 0.26 7.12 -8.69
CA GLY A 162 -0.85 6.81 -9.60
C GLY A 162 -0.66 5.55 -10.44
N SER A 163 0.49 4.88 -10.35
CA SER A 163 0.77 3.65 -11.10
C SER A 163 0.33 2.40 -10.32
N SER A 164 0.04 1.34 -11.06
CA SER A 164 -0.23 0.00 -10.51
C SER A 164 0.86 -0.98 -10.96
N THR A 165 1.15 -1.96 -10.11
CA THR A 165 2.08 -3.04 -10.41
C THR A 165 1.55 -4.02 -11.47
N GLY A 166 0.22 -4.07 -11.64
CA GLY A 166 -0.46 -5.23 -12.24
C GLY A 166 -0.44 -6.45 -11.30
N PRO A 167 -1.06 -7.56 -11.72
CA PRO A 167 -1.21 -8.74 -10.88
C PRO A 167 0.14 -9.36 -10.53
N ILE A 168 0.29 -9.78 -9.27
CA ILE A 168 1.51 -10.40 -8.76
C ILE A 168 1.61 -11.86 -9.18
N PHE A 169 0.47 -12.55 -9.13
CA PHE A 169 0.22 -13.89 -9.63
C PHE A 169 -1.21 -13.94 -10.15
N THR A 170 -1.55 -14.93 -10.97
CA THR A 170 -2.86 -14.97 -11.65
C THR A 170 -3.70 -16.19 -11.29
N LEU A 171 -3.11 -17.18 -10.65
CA LEU A 171 -3.78 -18.44 -10.40
C LEU A 171 -3.21 -19.15 -9.18
N ILE A 172 -4.10 -19.73 -8.38
CA ILE A 172 -3.75 -20.69 -7.33
C ILE A 172 -4.40 -22.03 -7.71
N THR A 173 -3.61 -23.11 -7.67
CA THR A 173 -4.09 -24.44 -8.03
C THR A 173 -4.07 -25.34 -6.82
N ILE A 174 -5.20 -25.95 -6.50
CA ILE A 174 -5.25 -27.00 -5.47
C ILE A 174 -4.57 -28.24 -6.05
N PRO A 175 -3.63 -28.89 -5.33
CA PRO A 175 -2.94 -30.08 -5.85
C PRO A 175 -3.95 -31.15 -6.27
N SER A 176 -3.73 -31.74 -7.45
CA SER A 176 -4.66 -32.70 -8.05
C SER A 176 -4.55 -34.10 -7.47
N ASP A 177 -3.45 -34.37 -6.77
CA ASP A 177 -3.15 -35.60 -6.06
C ASP A 177 -3.71 -35.64 -4.63
N PHE A 178 -4.28 -34.54 -4.13
CA PHE A 178 -4.95 -34.51 -2.84
C PHE A 178 -6.11 -35.49 -2.80
N ASP A 179 -6.13 -36.31 -1.76
CA ASP A 179 -7.27 -37.17 -1.45
C ASP A 179 -8.19 -36.53 -0.39
N ASN A 180 -9.19 -37.29 0.08
CA ASN A 180 -10.10 -36.80 1.11
C ASN A 180 -9.40 -36.52 2.46
N VAL A 181 -8.36 -37.27 2.79
CA VAL A 181 -7.60 -37.08 4.04
C VAL A 181 -6.81 -35.78 3.94
N ASP A 182 -6.16 -35.53 2.81
CA ASP A 182 -5.42 -34.30 2.56
C ASP A 182 -6.34 -33.07 2.60
N MET A 183 -7.45 -33.13 1.87
CA MET A 183 -8.43 -32.04 1.85
C MET A 183 -8.95 -31.73 3.25
N LEU A 184 -9.31 -32.76 4.04
CA LEU A 184 -9.80 -32.59 5.42
C LEU A 184 -8.72 -32.04 6.35
N ALA A 185 -7.47 -32.47 6.20
CA ALA A 185 -6.36 -31.97 7.02
C ALA A 185 -6.11 -30.48 6.77
N VAL A 186 -6.19 -30.06 5.50
CA VAL A 186 -5.88 -28.70 5.06
C VAL A 186 -6.99 -27.70 5.42
N VAL A 187 -8.25 -28.10 5.34
CA VAL A 187 -9.40 -27.27 5.75
C VAL A 187 -9.66 -27.31 7.26
N GLY A 188 -9.06 -28.27 7.97
CA GLY A 188 -9.23 -28.44 9.41
C GLY A 188 -10.69 -28.65 9.84
N ASP A 189 -10.92 -28.54 11.15
CA ASP A 189 -12.26 -28.71 11.74
C ASP A 189 -13.25 -27.62 11.30
N GLU A 190 -12.73 -26.43 10.97
CA GLU A 190 -13.50 -25.28 10.50
C GLU A 190 -13.96 -25.42 9.04
N HIS A 191 -13.47 -26.44 8.32
CA HIS A 191 -13.72 -26.65 6.90
C HIS A 191 -13.34 -25.43 6.04
N GLU A 192 -12.29 -24.73 6.47
CA GLU A 192 -11.80 -23.50 5.86
C GLU A 192 -10.26 -23.43 5.92
N PHE A 193 -9.66 -22.87 4.88
CA PHE A 193 -8.29 -22.36 4.91
C PHE A 193 -8.29 -20.97 4.29
N THR A 194 -7.36 -20.12 4.71
CA THR A 194 -7.25 -18.74 4.24
C THR A 194 -5.98 -18.54 3.45
N LEU A 195 -6.07 -17.64 2.48
CA LEU A 195 -4.97 -17.16 1.66
C LEU A 195 -4.97 -15.64 1.75
N ASP A 196 -4.41 -15.15 2.86
CA ASP A 196 -4.48 -13.75 3.23
C ASP A 196 -3.41 -12.96 2.50
N ILE A 197 -3.82 -11.91 1.78
CA ILE A 197 -2.94 -11.05 1.02
C ILE A 197 -2.87 -9.70 1.70
N THR A 198 -1.66 -9.27 2.05
CA THR A 198 -1.41 -7.93 2.57
C THR A 198 -0.32 -7.24 1.77
N ALA A 199 -0.32 -5.91 1.79
CA ALA A 199 0.67 -5.10 1.09
C ALA A 199 1.27 -4.05 2.02
N GLU A 200 2.56 -3.78 1.81
CA GLU A 200 3.32 -2.79 2.54
C GLU A 200 4.07 -1.90 1.56
N ALA A 201 4.21 -0.63 1.91
CA ALA A 201 4.92 0.35 1.11
C ALA A 201 5.80 1.23 1.98
N ILE A 202 6.91 1.66 1.40
CA ILE A 202 7.81 2.63 1.99
C ILE A 202 8.29 3.58 0.90
N GLN A 203 8.46 4.86 1.24
CA GLN A 203 8.93 5.86 0.30
C GLN A 203 10.25 5.42 -0.34
N ALA A 204 10.41 5.67 -1.63
CA ALA A 204 11.64 5.34 -2.33
C ALA A 204 12.73 6.38 -2.09
N GLU A 205 12.34 7.64 -1.89
CA GLU A 205 13.27 8.72 -1.60
C GLU A 205 13.98 8.50 -0.26
N GLY A 206 15.27 8.82 -0.21
CA GLY A 206 16.10 8.60 0.98
C GLY A 206 16.75 7.22 1.08
N PHE A 207 16.41 6.27 0.19
CA PHE A 207 16.99 4.93 0.16
C PHE A 207 17.76 4.64 -1.13
N ALA A 208 18.84 3.86 -1.01
CA ALA A 208 19.63 3.44 -2.16
C ALA A 208 18.95 2.34 -3.00
N ASN A 209 18.10 1.52 -2.37
CA ASN A 209 17.37 0.42 -2.99
C ASN A 209 16.26 -0.11 -2.05
N ALA A 210 15.39 -0.96 -2.59
CA ALA A 210 14.28 -1.59 -1.86
C ALA A 210 14.74 -2.38 -0.63
N ALA A 211 15.86 -3.08 -0.71
CA ALA A 211 16.36 -3.89 0.42
C ALA A 211 16.76 -3.02 1.61
N ALA A 212 17.39 -1.85 1.36
CA ALA A 212 17.68 -0.88 2.41
C ALA A 212 16.41 -0.27 3.01
N ALA A 213 15.41 0.03 2.18
CA ALA A 213 14.14 0.59 2.63
C ALA A 213 13.38 -0.42 3.53
N PHE A 214 13.21 -1.66 3.07
CA PHE A 214 12.51 -2.68 3.85
C PHE A 214 13.28 -3.14 5.08
N ALA A 215 14.61 -3.01 5.13
CA ALA A 215 15.36 -3.24 6.35
C ALA A 215 14.95 -2.25 7.46
N GLU A 216 14.72 -0.96 7.12
CA GLU A 216 14.24 0.04 8.08
C GLU A 216 12.76 -0.13 8.43
N LEU A 217 11.91 -0.53 7.46
CA LEU A 217 10.49 -0.77 7.74
C LEU A 217 10.27 -1.90 8.75
N ASN A 218 11.14 -2.91 8.74
CA ASN A 218 11.04 -4.10 9.58
C ASN A 218 11.94 -4.05 10.83
N ALA A 219 12.63 -2.93 11.09
CA ALA A 219 13.50 -2.72 12.24
C ALA A 219 12.70 -2.32 13.49
#